data_AF-A0A3E0GW72-F1
#
_entry.id   AF-A0A3E0GW72-F1
#
_cell.length_a   1.000
_cell.length_b   1.000
_cell.length_c   1.000
_cell.angle_alpha   90.00
_cell.angle_beta   90.00
_cell.angle_gamma   90.00
#
_symmetry.space_group_name_H-M   'P 1'
#
loop_
_entity.id
_entity.type
_entity.pdbx_description
1 polymer ?
#
loop_
_entity_poly.entity_id
_entity_poly.type
_entity_poly.pdbx_seq_one_letter_code
_entity_poly.pdbx_strand_id
1 'polypeptide(L)'
;MVVQVWERLVVIVDGVLLLDDGGAVQGRWALPASGQTGPRLYDALVLAGAPLTSDPARAWVIGRPEWVELLVAATNNQVLTVRDGGAPMPLRRRLTDMVLDVYRRYLDDDAT
;
A
#
# COMPACT_ATOMS: atom_id res chain seq x y z
N MET A 1 10.62 14.40 -21.41
CA MET A 1 10.17 14.50 -20.01
C MET A 1 9.34 13.25 -19.74
N VAL A 2 9.80 12.36 -18.86
CA VAL A 2 9.03 11.15 -18.51
C VAL A 2 8.01 11.58 -17.47
N VAL A 3 6.72 11.47 -17.79
CA VAL A 3 5.65 11.70 -16.81
C VAL A 3 5.69 10.53 -15.84
N GLN A 4 5.95 10.82 -14.56
CA GLN A 4 5.90 9.81 -13.51
C GLN A 4 4.45 9.62 -13.10
N VAL A 5 3.93 8.41 -13.30
CA VAL A 5 2.60 8.01 -12.85
C VAL A 5 2.74 7.47 -11.43
N TRP A 6 1.92 7.99 -10.53
CA TRP A 6 1.83 7.54 -9.15
C TRP A 6 0.49 6.85 -8.95
N GLU A 7 0.53 5.63 -8.42
CA GLU A 7 -0.66 4.90 -8.02
C GLU A 7 -0.80 4.92 -6.50
N ARG A 8 -2.05 5.01 -6.04
CA ARG A 8 -2.37 5.10 -4.61
C ARG A 8 -2.71 3.73 -4.08
N LEU A 9 -1.91 3.24 -3.14
CA LEU A 9 -2.18 2.02 -2.42
C LEU A 9 -2.54 2.33 -0.96
N VAL A 10 -3.55 1.64 -0.46
CA VAL A 10 -3.91 1.63 0.95
C VAL A 10 -3.67 0.24 1.50
N VAL A 11 -2.73 0.13 2.44
CA VAL A 11 -2.40 -1.12 3.12
C VAL A 11 -3.16 -1.19 4.44
N ILE A 12 -3.99 -2.22 4.58
CA ILE A 12 -4.73 -2.57 5.79
C ILE A 12 -4.23 -3.90 6.35
N VAL A 13 -4.63 -4.24 7.58
CA VAL A 13 -4.22 -5.48 8.26
C VAL A 13 -4.46 -6.73 7.40
N ASP A 14 -5.58 -6.77 6.68
CA ASP A 14 -6.05 -7.94 5.96
C ASP A 14 -5.81 -7.88 4.45
N GLY A 15 -5.14 -6.83 3.96
CA GLY A 15 -5.04 -6.62 2.52
C GLY A 15 -4.43 -5.31 2.07
N VAL A 16 -4.47 -5.13 0.76
CA VAL A 16 -4.04 -3.91 0.07
C VAL A 16 -5.14 -3.51 -0.90
N LEU A 17 -5.41 -2.22 -0.98
CA LEU A 17 -6.42 -1.63 -1.85
C LEU A 17 -5.72 -0.71 -2.85
N LEU A 18 -6.06 -0.82 -4.13
CA LEU A 18 -5.70 0.16 -5.15
C LEU A 18 -6.81 1.21 -5.22
N LEU A 19 -6.44 2.47 -5.08
CA LEU A 19 -7.35 3.60 -5.17
C LEU A 19 -7.06 4.40 -6.44
N ASP A 20 -8.13 4.95 -7.03
CA ASP A 20 -8.00 6.02 -8.03
C ASP A 20 -7.75 7.39 -7.37
N ASP A 21 -7.64 8.42 -8.22
CA ASP A 21 -7.44 9.81 -7.78
C ASP A 21 -8.60 10.33 -6.91
N GLY A 22 -9.82 9.81 -7.14
CA GLY A 22 -11.02 10.12 -6.36
C GLY A 22 -11.10 9.37 -5.03
N GLY A 23 -10.18 8.43 -4.77
CA GLY A 23 -10.16 7.60 -3.59
C GLY A 23 -11.17 6.44 -3.62
N ALA A 24 -11.73 6.13 -4.80
CA ALA A 24 -12.56 4.95 -4.99
C ALA A 24 -11.66 3.71 -5.19
N VAL A 25 -12.14 2.57 -4.69
CA VAL A 25 -11.40 1.30 -4.77
C VAL A 25 -11.51 0.74 -6.18
N GLN A 26 -10.39 0.65 -6.88
CA GLN A 26 -10.26 0.03 -8.21
C GLN A 26 -9.90 -1.45 -8.10
N GLY A 27 -9.12 -1.83 -7.07
CA GLY A 27 -8.64 -3.19 -6.88
C GLY A 27 -8.43 -3.53 -5.41
N ARG A 28 -8.48 -4.83 -5.08
CA ARG A 28 -8.30 -5.33 -3.72
C ARG A 28 -7.56 -6.66 -3.70
N TRP A 29 -6.55 -6.74 -2.82
CA TRP A 29 -5.77 -7.94 -2.58
C TRP A 29 -5.89 -8.37 -1.13
N ALA A 30 -6.39 -9.58 -0.90
CA ALA A 30 -6.35 -10.19 0.42
C ALA A 30 -4.92 -10.65 0.70
N LEU A 31 -4.38 -10.27 1.86
CA LEU A 31 -3.13 -10.86 2.33
C LEU A 31 -3.48 -12.20 3.00
N PRO A 32 -2.80 -13.31 2.68
CA PRO A 32 -3.16 -14.62 3.21
C PRO A 32 -3.15 -14.61 4.75
N ALA A 33 -4.27 -15.00 5.35
CA ALA A 33 -4.43 -15.02 6.80
C ALA A 33 -3.44 -15.99 7.49
N SER A 34 -2.98 -17.01 6.78
CA SER A 34 -2.16 -18.10 7.31
C SER A 34 -0.66 -17.95 6.96
N GLY A 35 0.07 -17.23 7.81
CA GLY A 35 1.28 -17.73 8.47
C GLY A 35 2.51 -18.22 7.69
N GLN A 36 2.61 -18.18 6.36
CA GLN A 36 3.84 -18.56 5.67
C GLN A 36 4.53 -17.38 4.99
N THR A 37 5.76 -17.14 5.48
CA THR A 37 6.82 -16.23 5.00
C THR A 37 6.62 -14.72 5.19
N GLY A 38 7.02 -14.23 6.37
CA GLY A 38 7.40 -12.83 6.62
C GLY A 38 6.45 -12.08 7.57
N PRO A 39 6.87 -10.92 8.12
CA PRO A 39 5.93 -9.98 8.70
C PRO A 39 4.92 -9.59 7.60
N ARG A 40 3.61 -9.60 7.93
CA ARG A 40 2.57 -9.11 7.01
C ARG A 40 2.96 -7.69 6.58
N LEU A 41 2.73 -7.32 5.31
CA LEU A 41 3.17 -6.02 4.77
C LEU A 41 2.75 -4.85 5.68
N TYR A 42 1.51 -4.88 6.18
CA TYR A 42 1.01 -3.91 7.16
C TYR A 42 1.90 -3.83 8.40
N ASP A 43 2.16 -4.96 9.07
CA ASP A 43 3.01 -5.00 10.27
C ASP A 43 4.43 -4.53 9.98
N ALA A 44 4.98 -4.90 8.82
CA ALA A 44 6.32 -4.48 8.40
C ALA A 44 6.42 -2.96 8.23
N LEU A 45 5.39 -2.33 7.65
CA LEU A 45 5.30 -0.88 7.50
C LEU A 45 5.14 -0.19 8.86
N VAL A 46 4.23 -0.68 9.70
CA VAL A 46 3.98 -0.12 11.05
C VAL A 46 5.23 -0.22 11.92
N LEU A 47 5.88 -1.40 11.98
CA LEU A 47 7.10 -1.61 12.76
C LEU A 47 8.28 -0.77 12.26
N ALA A 48 8.27 -0.38 10.99
CA ALA A 48 9.28 0.52 10.42
C ALA A 48 8.96 2.01 10.63
N GLY A 49 7.83 2.33 11.27
CA GLY A 49 7.40 3.70 11.54
C GLY A 49 6.74 4.38 10.35
N ALA A 50 6.17 3.64 9.41
CA ALA A 50 5.32 4.23 8.38
C ALA A 50 4.13 4.94 9.06
N PRO A 51 3.76 6.14 8.59
CA PRO A 51 2.61 6.87 9.13
C PRO A 51 1.34 6.04 8.98
N LEU A 52 0.63 5.92 10.09
CA LEU A 52 -0.67 5.27 10.16
C LEU A 52 -1.75 6.37 10.16
N THR A 53 -2.69 6.25 9.24
CA THR A 53 -3.91 7.06 9.22
C THR A 53 -5.02 6.27 9.90
N SER A 54 -5.83 6.95 10.72
CA SER A 54 -6.99 6.36 11.37
C SER A 54 -8.22 7.23 11.15
N ASP A 55 -9.24 6.66 10.52
CA ASP A 55 -10.53 7.33 10.32
C ASP A 55 -11.68 6.36 10.60
N PRO A 56 -12.44 6.56 11.69
CA PRO A 56 -13.58 5.71 12.02
C PRO A 56 -14.75 5.87 11.04
N ALA A 57 -14.86 6.99 10.32
CA ALA A 57 -15.88 7.18 9.30
C ALA A 57 -15.56 6.44 8.00
N ARG A 58 -14.27 6.14 7.78
CA ARG A 58 -13.77 5.37 6.63
C ARG A 58 -13.35 3.97 7.04
N ALA A 59 -14.25 3.28 7.77
CA ALA A 59 -14.08 1.88 8.08
C ALA A 59 -14.02 1.07 6.77
N TRP A 60 -12.83 0.57 6.44
CA TRP A 60 -12.65 -0.31 5.29
C TRP A 60 -13.47 -1.58 5.53
N VAL A 61 -14.15 -2.06 4.48
CA VAL A 61 -15.23 -3.06 4.49
C VAL A 61 -15.01 -4.29 5.38
N ILE A 62 -13.77 -4.63 5.76
CA ILE A 62 -13.45 -5.81 6.58
C ILE A 62 -12.38 -5.56 7.65
N GLY A 63 -12.10 -4.33 8.06
CA GLY A 63 -10.91 -4.04 8.85
C GLY A 63 -11.02 -2.93 9.87
N ARG A 64 -9.98 -2.84 10.70
CA ARG A 64 -9.74 -1.73 11.61
C ARG A 64 -9.78 -0.39 10.87
N PRO A 65 -10.10 0.73 11.55
CA PRO A 65 -10.12 2.05 10.93
C PRO A 65 -8.73 2.57 10.56
N GLU A 66 -7.69 1.75 10.68
CA GLU A 66 -6.29 2.13 10.55
C GLU A 66 -5.70 1.58 9.25
N TRP A 67 -4.94 2.42 8.54
CA TRP A 67 -4.28 2.03 7.31
C TRP A 67 -2.99 2.82 7.08
N VAL A 68 -2.12 2.27 6.23
CA VAL A 68 -0.94 2.96 5.72
C VAL A 68 -1.18 3.34 4.27
N GLU A 69 -1.06 4.61 3.93
CA GLU A 69 -1.16 5.08 2.55
C GLU A 69 0.22 5.13 1.89
N LEU A 70 0.28 4.63 0.65
CA LEU A 70 1.49 4.56 -0.16
C LEU A 70 1.22 5.14 -1.56
N LEU A 71 2.23 5.82 -2.10
CA LEU A 71 2.32 6.19 -3.51
C LEU A 71 3.37 5.32 -4.16
N VAL A 72 2.99 4.59 -5.20
CA VAL A 72 3.88 3.70 -5.94
C VAL A 72 4.12 4.27 -7.33
N ALA A 73 5.39 4.42 -7.69
CA ALA A 73 5.81 4.68 -9.06
C ALA A 73 6.63 3.48 -9.55
N ALA A 74 5.95 2.54 -10.19
CA ALA A 74 6.58 1.30 -10.64
C ALA A 74 7.67 1.54 -11.71
N THR A 75 7.51 2.58 -12.53
CA THR A 75 8.44 2.90 -13.63
C THR A 75 9.85 3.26 -13.17
N ASN A 76 10.02 3.68 -11.92
CA ASN A 76 11.33 4.03 -11.34
C ASN A 76 11.58 3.36 -9.99
N ASN A 77 10.79 2.34 -9.64
CA ASN A 77 10.92 1.57 -8.40
C ASN A 77 10.90 2.44 -7.14
N GLN A 78 10.01 3.45 -7.10
CA GLN A 78 9.85 4.32 -5.94
C GLN A 78 8.55 4.01 -5.21
N VAL A 79 8.64 4.04 -3.89
CA VAL A 79 7.48 3.96 -2.99
C VAL A 79 7.63 5.04 -1.94
N LEU A 80 6.62 5.90 -1.85
CA LEU A 80 6.49 6.91 -0.81
C LEU A 80 5.36 6.49 0.12
N THR A 81 5.49 6.80 1.40
CA THR A 81 4.39 6.73 2.34
C THR A 81 3.83 8.12 2.59
N VAL A 82 2.52 8.20 2.73
CA VAL A 82 1.79 9.46 2.91
C VAL A 82 1.08 9.42 4.25
N ARG A 83 1.24 10.50 5.01
CA ARG A 83 0.38 10.80 6.15
C ARG A 83 -0.72 11.73 5.65
N ASP A 84 -1.94 11.56 6.13
CA ASP A 84 -3.02 12.50 5.81
C ASP A 84 -2.59 13.95 6.12
N GLY A 85 -2.67 14.83 5.11
CA GLY A 85 -2.19 16.22 5.16
C GLY A 85 -0.66 16.43 5.28
N GLY A 86 0.15 15.37 5.24
CA GLY A 86 1.60 15.41 5.38
C GLY A 86 2.36 15.29 4.06
N ALA A 87 3.65 15.67 4.09
CA ALA A 87 4.53 15.48 2.95
C ALA A 87 4.84 13.98 2.73
N PRO A 88 4.85 13.48 1.48
CA PRO A 88 5.27 12.13 1.17
C PRO A 88 6.70 11.85 1.63
N MET A 89 6.94 10.69 2.22
CA MET A 89 8.26 10.27 2.70
C MET A 89 8.72 8.98 2.01
N PRO A 90 9.98 8.88 1.56
CA PRO A 90 10.46 7.65 0.95
C PRO A 90 10.53 6.50 1.97
N LEU A 91 10.09 5.31 1.54
CA LEU A 91 10.31 4.10 2.32
C LEU A 91 11.77 3.66 2.29
N ARG A 92 12.18 2.91 3.33
CA ARG A 92 13.47 2.22 3.31
C ARG A 92 13.48 1.17 2.22
N ARG A 93 14.62 0.99 1.55
CA ARG A 93 14.81 0.08 0.40
C ARG A 93 14.14 -1.29 0.57
N ARG A 94 14.33 -1.96 1.71
CA ARG A 94 13.73 -3.27 1.98
C ARG A 94 12.19 -3.26 1.92
N LEU A 95 11.54 -2.20 2.38
CA LEU A 95 10.08 -2.06 2.33
C LEU A 95 9.62 -1.64 0.94
N THR A 96 10.38 -0.78 0.27
CA THR A 96 10.14 -0.46 -1.15
C THR A 96 10.13 -1.72 -1.99
N ASP A 97 11.14 -2.58 -1.85
CA ASP A 97 11.23 -3.85 -2.58
C ASP A 97 10.05 -4.78 -2.26
N MET A 98 9.62 -4.83 -0.99
CA MET A 98 8.47 -5.63 -0.56
C MET A 98 7.14 -5.12 -1.15
N VAL A 99 6.92 -3.81 -1.14
CA VAL A 99 5.72 -3.20 -1.72
C VAL A 99 5.70 -3.41 -3.24
N LEU A 100 6.84 -3.23 -3.91
CA LEU A 100 6.94 -3.45 -5.35
C LEU A 100 6.76 -4.91 -5.74
N ASP A 101 7.23 -5.86 -4.93
CA ASP A 101 6.99 -7.29 -5.16
C ASP A 101 5.50 -7.62 -5.07
N VAL A 102 4.79 -7.11 -4.04
CA VAL A 102 3.33 -7.26 -3.91
C VAL A 102 2.60 -6.62 -5.10
N TYR A 103 3.00 -5.40 -5.48
CA TYR A 103 2.38 -4.66 -6.58
C TYR A 103 2.60 -5.34 -7.94
N ARG A 104 3.78 -5.91 -8.20
CA ARG A 104 4.06 -6.62 -9.47
C ARG A 104 3.28 -7.92 -9.58
N ARG A 105 3.19 -8.71 -8.50
CA ARG A 105 2.36 -9.92 -8.48
C ARG A 105 0.90 -9.61 -8.83
N TYR A 106 0.40 -8.45 -8.42
CA TYR A 106 -0.93 -8.01 -8.84
C TYR A 106 -1.04 -7.75 -10.34
N LEU A 107 -0.10 -6.99 -10.92
CA LEU A 107 -0.12 -6.72 -12.36
C LEU A 107 -0.08 -7.99 -13.19
N ASP A 108 0.63 -9.01 -12.70
CA ASP A 108 0.68 -10.33 -13.34
C ASP A 108 -0.66 -11.08 -13.21
N ASP A 109 -1.33 -11.01 -12.05
CA ASP A 109 -2.64 -11.67 -11.83
C ASP A 109 -3.77 -11.05 -12.69
N ASP A 110 -3.78 -9.72 -12.88
CA ASP A 110 -4.79 -9.00 -13.69
C ASP A 110 -4.61 -9.20 -15.21
N ALA A 111 -3.45 -9.73 -15.64
CA ALA A 111 -3.12 -9.98 -17.05
C ALA A 111 -3.57 -11.37 -17.57
N THR A 112 -4.16 -12.19 -16.70
CA THR A 112 -4.66 -13.55 -16.98
C THR A 112 -6.17 -13.64 -16.99
#